data_AF-A0A0P7Y8A6-F1
#
_entry.id   AF-A0A0P7Y8A6-F1
#
_cell.length_a   1.000
_cell.length_b   1.000
_cell.length_c   1.000
_cell.angle_alpha   90.00
_cell.angle_beta   90.00
_cell.angle_gamma   90.00
#
_symmetry.space_group_name_H-M   'P 1'
#
loop_
_entity.id
_entity.type
_entity.pdbx_description
1 polymer ?
#
loop_
_entity_poly.entity_id
_entity_poly.type
_entity_poly.pdbx_seq_one_letter_code
_entity_poly.pdbx_strand_id
1 'polypeptide(L)'
;MRLTFALIAALTPAAAPAADFVFCWEGANGYRMEGQMTVPDEFLDDGLLTHDHVTAFSIQGFHNGAPLGSWDLSQLTPTTSWNLSFDPFGMVFPTGGMHDGPKGQAWNAGGRADDCGTPGFGFNSGTNAQDLCVNDTWITDSMINRYTRFPVYPAGTVDRDCGGVPVIGRGPDAAPARG
;
A
#
# COMPACT_ATOMS: atom_id res chain seq x y z
N MET A 1 -40.16 51.64 5.69
CA MET A 1 -39.17 50.76 6.34
C MET A 1 -38.77 49.70 5.31
N ARG A 2 -37.58 49.78 4.71
CA ARG A 2 -37.08 48.81 3.72
C ARG A 2 -36.13 47.87 4.43
N LEU A 3 -36.51 46.59 4.54
CA LEU A 3 -35.65 45.53 5.05
C LEU A 3 -34.66 45.14 3.94
N THR A 4 -33.39 45.46 4.13
CA THR A 4 -32.31 45.00 3.25
C THR A 4 -31.89 43.60 3.72
N PHE A 5 -32.22 42.57 2.95
CA PHE A 5 -31.71 41.21 3.16
C PHE A 5 -30.26 41.15 2.66
N ALA A 6 -29.30 40.97 3.57
CA ALA A 6 -27.92 40.67 3.22
C ALA A 6 -27.80 39.16 2.91
N LEU A 7 -27.47 38.84 1.66
CA LEU A 7 -27.21 37.48 1.22
C LEU A 7 -25.78 37.09 1.63
N ILE A 8 -25.63 36.26 2.67
CA ILE A 8 -24.33 35.70 3.07
C ILE A 8 -24.09 34.47 2.18
N ALA A 9 -23.17 34.59 1.22
CA ALA A 9 -22.69 33.45 0.44
C ALA A 9 -21.74 32.62 1.32
N ALA A 10 -22.15 31.42 1.70
CA ALA A 10 -21.29 30.46 2.38
C ALA A 10 -20.24 29.94 1.38
N LEU A 11 -18.98 30.37 1.52
CA LEU A 11 -17.87 29.72 0.81
C LEU A 11 -17.63 28.36 1.47
N THR A 12 -18.06 27.29 0.82
CA THR A 12 -17.57 25.95 1.14
C THR A 12 -16.12 25.86 0.65
N PRO A 13 -15.14 25.56 1.53
CA PRO A 13 -13.77 25.33 1.08
C PRO A 13 -13.77 24.15 0.10
N ALA A 14 -13.22 24.35 -1.10
CA ALA A 14 -12.94 23.25 -2.00
C ALA A 14 -11.89 22.35 -1.34
N ALA A 15 -12.09 21.04 -1.35
CA ALA A 15 -11.03 20.11 -0.99
C ALA A 15 -9.83 20.37 -1.92
N ALA A 16 -8.62 20.41 -1.36
CA ALA A 16 -7.41 20.48 -2.17
C ALA A 16 -7.37 19.24 -3.08
N PRO A 17 -7.12 19.38 -4.41
CA PRO A 17 -6.72 18.27 -5.25
C PRO A 17 -5.73 17.30 -4.60
N ALA A 18 -6.02 16.02 -4.74
CA ALA A 18 -5.20 14.92 -4.31
C ALA A 18 -5.35 13.76 -5.31
N ALA A 19 -4.29 12.99 -5.48
CA ALA A 19 -4.26 11.82 -6.32
C ALA A 19 -4.43 10.54 -5.50
N ASP A 20 -5.31 9.67 -5.98
CA ASP A 20 -5.50 8.34 -5.43
C ASP A 20 -4.66 7.32 -6.19
N PHE A 21 -3.99 6.47 -5.42
CA PHE A 21 -3.15 5.39 -5.91
C PHE A 21 -3.61 4.06 -5.33
N VAL A 22 -3.34 3.00 -6.07
CA VAL A 22 -3.61 1.61 -5.72
C VAL A 22 -2.36 0.79 -5.98
N PHE A 23 -2.17 -0.25 -5.18
CA PHE A 23 -1.02 -1.13 -5.29
C PHE A 23 -1.42 -2.53 -4.84
N CYS A 24 -0.63 -3.50 -5.26
CA CYS A 24 -0.77 -4.86 -4.81
C CYS A 24 0.60 -5.53 -4.71
N TRP A 25 0.67 -6.53 -3.85
CA TRP A 25 1.85 -7.30 -3.54
C TRP A 25 1.50 -8.77 -3.56
N GLU A 26 2.29 -9.57 -4.28
CA GLU A 26 2.19 -11.03 -4.31
C GLU A 26 3.33 -11.65 -3.50
N GLY A 27 2.95 -12.30 -2.41
CA GLY A 27 3.85 -13.07 -1.56
C GLY A 27 4.09 -14.48 -2.09
N ALA A 28 4.78 -15.28 -1.29
CA ALA A 28 4.87 -16.71 -1.52
C ALA A 28 3.57 -17.44 -1.11
N ASN A 29 3.42 -18.70 -1.53
CA ASN A 29 2.41 -19.64 -1.02
C ASN A 29 0.95 -19.15 -1.01
N GLY A 30 0.58 -18.30 -1.98
CA GLY A 30 -0.80 -17.81 -2.13
C GLY A 30 -1.16 -16.66 -1.19
N TYR A 31 -0.18 -16.06 -0.50
CA TYR A 31 -0.35 -14.80 0.22
C TYR A 31 -0.31 -13.63 -0.75
N ARG A 32 -1.22 -12.68 -0.57
CA ARG A 32 -1.26 -11.43 -1.33
C ARG A 32 -1.74 -10.29 -0.44
N MET A 33 -1.49 -9.07 -0.88
CA MET A 33 -2.02 -7.87 -0.25
C MET A 33 -2.40 -6.85 -1.31
N GLU A 34 -3.51 -6.17 -1.09
CA GLU A 34 -3.93 -5.00 -1.87
C GLU A 34 -3.92 -3.78 -0.97
N GLY A 35 -3.64 -2.61 -1.54
CA GLY A 35 -3.73 -1.37 -0.80
C GLY A 35 -4.00 -0.17 -1.69
N GLN A 36 -4.24 0.94 -1.01
CA GLN A 36 -4.51 2.23 -1.61
C GLN A 36 -3.90 3.33 -0.75
N MET A 37 -3.56 4.45 -1.39
CA MET A 37 -3.11 5.64 -0.72
C MET A 37 -3.56 6.90 -1.45
N THR A 38 -3.69 8.00 -0.72
CA THR A 38 -4.00 9.33 -1.27
C THR A 38 -2.85 10.28 -0.95
N VAL A 39 -2.38 11.01 -1.96
CA VAL A 39 -1.30 12.00 -1.85
C VAL A 39 -1.81 13.35 -2.38
N PRO A 40 -1.71 14.45 -1.62
CA PRO A 40 -1.99 15.79 -2.13
C PRO A 40 -1.18 16.12 -3.38
N ASP A 41 -1.82 16.75 -4.37
CA ASP A 41 -1.20 16.99 -5.69
C ASP A 41 0.08 17.83 -5.59
N GLU A 42 0.17 18.71 -4.59
CA GLU A 42 1.32 19.59 -4.35
C GLU A 42 2.64 18.84 -4.05
N PHE A 43 2.57 17.57 -3.65
CA PHE A 43 3.75 16.74 -3.38
C PHE A 43 4.14 15.83 -4.55
N LEU A 44 3.32 15.70 -5.60
CA LEU A 44 3.60 14.72 -6.67
C LEU A 44 4.83 15.05 -7.53
N ASP A 45 5.27 16.31 -7.50
CA ASP A 45 6.50 16.77 -8.16
C ASP A 45 7.72 16.78 -7.23
N ASP A 46 7.57 16.36 -5.96
CA ASP A 46 8.67 16.20 -5.04
C ASP A 46 9.46 14.92 -5.32
N GLY A 47 10.61 14.77 -4.66
CA GLY A 47 11.44 13.57 -4.74
C GLY A 47 10.79 12.36 -4.05
N LEU A 48 11.55 11.70 -3.17
CA LEU A 48 11.02 10.57 -2.40
C LEU A 48 9.99 11.07 -1.39
N LEU A 49 8.75 10.63 -1.53
CA LEU A 49 7.67 10.89 -0.58
C LEU A 49 7.75 9.93 0.60
N THR A 50 7.49 10.48 1.78
CA THR A 50 7.43 9.73 3.05
C THR A 50 6.01 9.59 3.57
N HIS A 51 5.86 8.89 4.68
CA HIS A 51 4.58 8.78 5.40
C HIS A 51 3.92 10.12 5.76
N ASP A 52 4.68 11.21 5.88
CA ASP A 52 4.16 12.55 6.20
C ASP A 52 3.36 13.17 5.04
N HIS A 53 3.53 12.66 3.83
CA HIS A 53 2.92 13.19 2.61
C HIS A 53 1.61 12.47 2.24
N VAL A 54 1.21 11.44 2.98
CA VAL A 54 0.05 10.61 2.68
C VAL A 54 -1.12 10.98 3.60
N THR A 55 -2.29 11.24 3.02
CA THR A 55 -3.50 11.65 3.78
C THR A 55 -4.49 10.51 4.01
N ALA A 56 -4.39 9.45 3.21
CA ALA A 56 -5.11 8.20 3.41
C ALA A 56 -4.21 7.03 3.02
N PHE A 57 -4.24 5.95 3.79
CA PHE A 57 -3.53 4.70 3.47
C PHE A 57 -4.29 3.52 4.07
N SER A 58 -4.40 2.43 3.32
CA SER A 58 -4.96 1.16 3.81
C SER A 58 -4.41 -0.04 3.06
N ILE A 59 -4.29 -1.17 3.75
CA ILE A 59 -3.90 -2.47 3.22
C ILE A 59 -4.85 -3.57 3.68
N GLN A 60 -5.09 -4.55 2.82
CA GLN A 60 -5.85 -5.77 3.08
C GLN A 60 -5.06 -6.97 2.59
N GLY A 61 -4.77 -7.91 3.50
CA GLY A 61 -4.13 -9.17 3.18
C GLY A 61 -5.12 -10.28 2.86
N PHE A 62 -4.66 -11.25 2.08
CA PHE A 62 -5.40 -12.45 1.74
C PHE A 62 -4.46 -13.66 1.70
N HIS A 63 -5.03 -14.84 1.92
CA HIS A 63 -4.37 -16.13 1.70
C HIS A 63 -5.30 -17.03 0.89
N ASN A 64 -4.86 -17.44 -0.30
CA ASN A 64 -5.66 -18.21 -1.26
C ASN A 64 -7.03 -17.57 -1.57
N GLY A 65 -7.06 -16.24 -1.63
CA GLY A 65 -8.26 -15.45 -1.88
C GLY A 65 -9.14 -15.18 -0.65
N ALA A 66 -8.94 -15.86 0.48
CA ALA A 66 -9.65 -15.58 1.72
C ALA A 66 -9.05 -14.35 2.43
N PRO A 67 -9.86 -13.40 2.93
CA PRO A 67 -9.37 -12.26 3.71
C PRO A 67 -8.63 -12.73 4.96
N LEU A 68 -7.45 -12.14 5.20
CA LEU A 68 -6.57 -12.48 6.32
C LEU A 68 -6.61 -11.42 7.43
N GLY A 69 -6.62 -10.14 7.04
CA GLY A 69 -6.66 -9.00 7.96
C GLY A 69 -6.36 -7.69 7.21
N SER A 70 -6.56 -6.55 7.88
CA SER A 70 -6.36 -5.23 7.29
C SER A 70 -5.82 -4.24 8.29
N TRP A 71 -5.21 -3.17 7.78
CA TRP A 71 -4.77 -2.02 8.56
C TRP A 71 -4.92 -0.74 7.75
N ASP A 72 -5.22 0.37 8.41
CA ASP A 72 -5.35 1.69 7.79
C ASP A 72 -4.96 2.82 8.77
N LEU A 73 -4.78 4.04 8.25
CA LEU A 73 -4.32 5.19 9.05
C LEU A 73 -5.22 5.56 10.24
N SER A 74 -6.51 5.20 10.24
CA SER A 74 -7.38 5.46 11.39
C SER A 74 -6.99 4.65 12.63
N GLN A 75 -6.21 3.58 12.43
CA GLN A 75 -5.70 2.69 13.46
C GLN A 75 -4.28 3.09 13.92
N LEU A 76 -3.70 4.14 13.37
CA LEU A 76 -2.35 4.59 13.69
C LEU A 76 -2.26 5.05 15.16
N THR A 77 -1.27 4.53 15.89
CA THR A 77 -0.96 4.94 17.26
C THR A 77 0.51 5.42 17.36
N PRO A 78 0.90 6.11 18.45
CA PRO A 78 2.29 6.53 18.64
C PRO A 78 3.31 5.38 18.69
N THR A 79 2.86 4.15 18.91
CA THR A 79 3.71 2.95 18.98
C THR A 79 3.64 2.08 17.73
N THR A 80 2.80 2.44 16.76
CA THR A 80 2.66 1.68 15.51
C THR A 80 3.92 1.88 14.65
N SER A 81 4.51 0.77 14.19
CA SER A 81 5.54 0.81 13.16
C SER A 81 4.96 1.40 11.88
N TRP A 82 5.38 2.63 11.54
CA TRP A 82 4.89 3.38 10.39
C TRP A 82 6.04 4.04 9.62
N ASN A 83 6.45 3.39 8.55
CA ASN A 83 7.36 3.92 7.54
C ASN A 83 6.78 3.64 6.15
N LEU A 84 6.69 4.69 5.35
CA LEU A 84 6.32 4.62 3.95
C LEU A 84 7.34 5.44 3.16
N SER A 85 7.85 4.86 2.09
CA SER A 85 8.70 5.53 1.12
C SER A 85 8.13 5.29 -0.27
N PHE A 86 7.77 6.34 -1.00
CA PHE A 86 7.15 6.27 -2.32
C PHE A 86 7.87 7.18 -3.31
N ASP A 87 8.27 6.62 -4.45
CA ASP A 87 8.83 7.38 -5.57
C ASP A 87 7.70 7.67 -6.59
N PRO A 88 7.18 8.91 -6.64
CA PRO A 88 6.09 9.28 -7.54
C PRO A 88 6.50 9.31 -9.01
N PHE A 89 7.79 9.49 -9.32
CA PHE A 89 8.28 9.45 -10.70
C PHE A 89 8.44 8.02 -11.21
N GLY A 90 8.96 7.14 -10.37
CA GLY A 90 9.12 5.72 -10.66
C GLY A 90 7.81 4.92 -10.52
N MET A 91 6.80 5.48 -9.83
CA MET A 91 5.57 4.80 -9.44
C MET A 91 5.86 3.48 -8.71
N VAL A 92 6.74 3.54 -7.70
CA VAL A 92 7.18 2.39 -6.92
C VAL A 92 7.33 2.73 -5.45
N PHE A 93 7.08 1.74 -4.60
CA PHE A 93 7.65 1.72 -3.26
C PHE A 93 9.09 1.21 -3.36
N PRO A 94 10.12 1.98 -2.96
CA PRO A 94 11.48 1.47 -2.95
C PRO A 94 11.64 0.33 -1.94
N THR A 95 12.39 -0.71 -2.33
CA THR A 95 12.60 -1.92 -1.54
C THR A 95 14.10 -2.27 -1.40
N GLY A 96 14.41 -3.23 -0.52
CA GLY A 96 15.75 -3.79 -0.34
C GLY A 96 16.66 -3.07 0.68
N GLY A 97 16.16 -2.08 1.40
CA GLY A 97 16.83 -1.39 2.51
C GLY A 97 16.34 -1.81 3.90
N MET A 98 16.65 -1.00 4.92
CA MET A 98 16.07 -1.16 6.24
C MET A 98 14.61 -0.72 6.24
N HIS A 99 13.75 -1.45 6.95
CA HIS A 99 12.29 -1.24 7.00
C HIS A 99 11.86 0.18 7.41
N ASP A 100 12.64 0.84 8.26
CA ASP A 100 12.46 2.21 8.75
C ASP A 100 13.26 3.26 7.95
N GLY A 101 13.87 2.85 6.84
CA GLY A 101 14.67 3.71 5.98
C GLY A 101 14.01 4.04 4.64
N PRO A 102 14.68 4.84 3.78
CA PRO A 102 14.15 5.32 2.50
C PRO A 102 13.98 4.23 1.42
N LYS A 103 14.41 3.00 1.71
CA LYS A 103 14.30 1.83 0.82
C LYS A 103 13.57 0.66 1.50
N GLY A 104 12.78 0.96 2.53
CA GLY A 104 11.99 -0.02 3.25
C GLY A 104 10.58 0.47 3.48
N GLN A 105 9.74 -0.45 3.95
CA GLN A 105 8.35 -0.20 4.29
C GLN A 105 8.07 -0.87 5.63
N ALA A 106 7.31 -0.21 6.49
CA ALA A 106 6.86 -0.75 7.76
C ALA A 106 5.42 -0.26 7.99
N TRP A 107 4.44 -1.09 7.70
CA TRP A 107 3.02 -0.72 7.75
C TRP A 107 2.35 -1.57 8.82
N ASN A 108 2.30 -1.03 10.04
CA ASN A 108 1.89 -1.77 11.24
C ASN A 108 2.68 -3.07 11.42
N ALA A 109 3.93 -3.10 10.95
CA ALA A 109 4.86 -4.22 11.12
C ALA A 109 6.28 -3.69 11.00
N GLY A 110 7.05 -3.75 12.08
CA GLY A 110 8.46 -3.37 12.13
C GLY A 110 9.37 -4.45 11.53
N GLY A 111 10.69 -4.30 11.70
CA GLY A 111 11.67 -5.18 11.04
C GLY A 111 11.65 -6.66 11.48
N ARG A 112 10.95 -6.97 12.58
CA ARG A 112 10.68 -8.35 13.04
C ARG A 112 9.28 -8.83 12.66
N ALA A 113 8.41 -7.93 12.22
CA ALA A 113 7.01 -8.20 11.88
C ALA A 113 6.26 -8.95 12.99
N ASP A 114 6.49 -8.55 14.25
CA ASP A 114 5.92 -9.16 15.48
C ASP A 114 5.15 -8.14 16.35
N ASP A 115 4.70 -7.03 15.74
CA ASP A 115 4.10 -5.87 16.39
C ASP A 115 2.84 -5.34 15.66
N CYS A 116 2.13 -6.19 14.92
CA CYS A 116 0.93 -5.79 14.16
C CYS A 116 -0.38 -5.81 14.96
N GLY A 117 -0.35 -6.16 16.24
CA GLY A 117 -1.49 -6.28 17.14
C GLY A 117 -2.15 -7.67 17.12
N THR A 118 -2.98 -7.95 18.13
CA THR A 118 -3.76 -9.19 18.28
C THR A 118 -5.22 -8.89 18.67
N PRO A 119 -6.20 -9.01 17.75
CA PRO A 119 -6.02 -9.32 16.34
C PRO A 119 -5.33 -8.17 15.59
N GLY A 120 -4.64 -8.48 14.49
CA GLY A 120 -3.89 -7.46 13.76
C GLY A 120 -3.31 -7.93 12.43
N PHE A 121 -2.95 -6.96 11.58
CA PHE A 121 -2.38 -7.18 10.25
C PHE A 121 -1.35 -6.10 9.92
N GLY A 122 -0.26 -6.48 9.28
CA GLY A 122 0.75 -5.54 8.83
C GLY A 122 1.61 -6.08 7.69
N PHE A 123 2.44 -5.21 7.13
CA PHE A 123 3.37 -5.54 6.06
C PHE A 123 4.73 -4.90 6.35
N ASN A 124 5.80 -5.65 6.10
CA ASN A 124 7.16 -5.20 6.26
C ASN A 124 7.95 -5.48 4.98
N SER A 125 8.78 -4.52 4.57
CA SER A 125 9.82 -4.67 3.56
C SER A 125 11.14 -4.19 4.15
N GLY A 126 11.97 -5.14 4.59
CA GLY A 126 13.21 -4.85 5.31
C GLY A 126 14.45 -5.51 4.72
N THR A 127 15.50 -5.60 5.52
CA THR A 127 16.81 -6.13 5.09
C THR A 127 16.80 -7.62 4.78
N ASN A 128 15.78 -8.37 5.21
CA ASN A 128 15.73 -9.81 5.02
C ASN A 128 14.78 -10.21 3.88
N ALA A 129 13.56 -9.68 3.89
CA ALA A 129 12.50 -10.04 2.95
C ALA A 129 11.44 -8.94 2.88
N GLN A 130 10.42 -9.21 2.06
CA GLN A 130 9.11 -8.58 2.14
C GLN A 130 8.11 -9.62 2.65
N ASP A 131 7.27 -9.28 3.62
CA ASP A 131 6.45 -10.24 4.35
C ASP A 131 5.25 -9.61 5.09
N LEU A 132 4.32 -10.48 5.48
CA LEU A 132 3.14 -10.14 6.27
C LEU A 132 3.34 -10.43 7.77
N CYS A 133 2.73 -9.60 8.60
CA CYS A 133 2.45 -9.88 10.01
C CYS A 133 0.96 -10.13 10.20
N VAL A 134 0.60 -11.14 10.98
CA VAL A 134 -0.79 -11.40 11.41
C VAL A 134 -0.79 -11.79 12.88
N ASN A 135 -1.60 -11.11 13.69
CA ASN A 135 -1.74 -11.40 15.12
C ASN A 135 -0.38 -11.46 15.86
N ASP A 136 0.41 -10.39 15.75
CA ASP A 136 1.79 -10.28 16.28
C ASP A 136 2.73 -11.42 15.85
N THR A 137 2.41 -12.09 14.74
CA THR A 137 3.18 -13.22 14.22
C THR A 137 3.64 -12.95 12.81
N TRP A 138 4.96 -12.98 12.63
CA TRP A 138 5.57 -12.95 11.31
C TRP A 138 5.19 -14.19 10.50
N ILE A 139 4.63 -13.98 9.32
CA ILE A 139 4.24 -15.05 8.39
C ILE A 139 5.40 -15.36 7.45
N THR A 140 6.33 -16.19 7.90
CA THR A 140 7.49 -16.66 7.12
C THR A 140 7.08 -17.25 5.77
N ASP A 141 5.94 -17.92 5.69
CA ASP A 141 5.43 -18.53 4.45
C ASP A 141 5.02 -17.51 3.38
N SER A 142 4.85 -16.24 3.75
CA SER A 142 4.53 -15.14 2.83
C SER A 142 5.79 -14.52 2.20
N MET A 143 6.98 -14.81 2.75
CA MET A 143 8.22 -14.10 2.42
C MET A 143 8.62 -14.22 0.95
N ILE A 144 9.06 -13.10 0.40
CA ILE A 144 9.70 -13.02 -0.92
C ILE A 144 11.03 -12.27 -0.86
N ASN A 145 11.78 -12.26 -1.97
CA ASN A 145 13.05 -11.56 -2.05
C ASN A 145 12.89 -10.07 -1.70
N ARG A 146 13.74 -9.55 -0.81
CA ARG A 146 13.71 -8.14 -0.38
C ARG A 146 13.79 -7.11 -1.51
N TYR A 147 14.43 -7.46 -2.62
CA TYR A 147 14.59 -6.60 -3.81
C TYR A 147 13.44 -6.72 -4.81
N THR A 148 12.38 -7.47 -4.48
CA THR A 148 11.24 -7.58 -5.35
C THR A 148 10.64 -6.20 -5.58
N ARG A 149 10.38 -5.88 -6.84
CA ARG A 149 9.68 -4.66 -7.25
C ARG A 149 8.33 -4.56 -6.56
N PHE A 150 7.97 -3.35 -6.16
CA PHE A 150 6.68 -3.08 -5.56
C PHE A 150 6.03 -1.86 -6.24
N PRO A 151 5.37 -2.08 -7.39
CA PRO A 151 4.81 -1.01 -8.20
C PRO A 151 3.52 -0.43 -7.61
N VAL A 152 3.29 0.84 -7.93
CA VAL A 152 2.12 1.64 -7.57
C VAL A 152 1.44 2.10 -8.85
N TYR A 153 0.12 2.23 -8.82
CA TYR A 153 -0.68 2.59 -9.99
C TYR A 153 -1.66 3.70 -9.63
N PRO A 154 -2.02 4.59 -10.58
CA PRO A 154 -3.16 5.49 -10.39
C PRO A 154 -4.44 4.68 -10.12
N ALA A 155 -5.33 5.22 -9.28
CA ALA A 155 -6.64 4.63 -9.06
C ALA A 155 -7.40 4.43 -10.38
N GLY A 156 -8.15 3.34 -10.47
CA GLY A 156 -8.86 2.94 -11.69
C GLY A 156 -8.01 2.15 -12.71
N THR A 157 -6.70 2.01 -12.50
CA THR A 157 -5.87 1.10 -13.32
C THR A 157 -6.38 -0.35 -13.20
N VAL A 158 -6.64 -1.00 -14.33
CA VAL A 158 -7.00 -2.43 -14.44
C VAL A 158 -5.75 -3.26 -14.76
N ASP A 159 -5.79 -4.58 -14.50
CA ASP A 159 -4.72 -5.53 -14.82
C ASP A 159 -3.32 -5.12 -14.31
N ARG A 160 -3.21 -5.00 -12.98
CA ARG A 160 -1.98 -4.57 -12.30
C ARG A 160 -1.02 -5.74 -12.16
N ASP A 161 0.26 -5.43 -12.29
CA ASP A 161 1.34 -6.38 -12.04
C ASP A 161 1.79 -6.22 -10.59
N CYS A 162 1.29 -7.10 -9.72
CA CYS A 162 1.43 -7.00 -8.26
C CYS A 162 2.85 -7.30 -7.73
N GLY A 163 3.87 -7.25 -8.59
CA GLY A 163 5.22 -7.69 -8.25
C GLY A 163 5.23 -9.16 -7.82
N GLY A 164 6.17 -9.52 -6.95
CA GLY A 164 6.18 -10.85 -6.34
C GLY A 164 6.83 -11.96 -7.13
N VAL A 165 6.59 -13.20 -6.69
CA VAL A 165 7.03 -14.41 -7.39
C VAL A 165 6.18 -14.54 -8.66
N PRO A 166 6.79 -14.78 -9.85
CA PRO A 166 6.02 -15.08 -11.04
C PRO A 166 5.11 -16.27 -10.77
N VAL A 167 3.80 -16.10 -10.92
CA VAL A 167 2.87 -17.23 -10.89
C VAL A 167 3.15 -18.06 -12.14
N ILE A 168 4.01 -19.07 -12.03
CA ILE A 168 4.20 -20.05 -13.09
C ILE A 168 2.94 -20.92 -13.13
N GLY A 169 1.89 -20.46 -13.81
CA GLY A 169 0.69 -21.27 -13.99
C GLY A 169 -0.60 -20.51 -14.32
N ARG A 170 -0.74 -20.08 -15.58
CA ARG A 170 -1.87 -20.33 -16.49
C ARG A 170 -1.79 -19.31 -17.63
N GLY A 171 -1.07 -19.66 -18.68
CA GLY A 171 -1.24 -18.96 -19.96
C GLY A 171 -2.70 -19.05 -20.41
N PRO A 172 -3.21 -18.10 -21.21
CA PRO A 172 -4.50 -18.28 -21.85
C PRO A 172 -4.45 -19.57 -22.67
N ASP A 173 -5.41 -20.46 -22.45
CA ASP A 173 -5.63 -21.62 -23.31
C ASP A 173 -5.73 -21.11 -24.76
N ALA A 174 -4.65 -21.28 -25.52
CA ALA A 174 -4.68 -21.07 -26.95
C ALA A 174 -5.61 -22.15 -27.51
N ALA A 175 -6.82 -21.74 -27.88
CA ALA A 175 -7.77 -22.58 -28.58
C ALA A 175 -7.08 -23.24 -29.79
N PRO A 176 -7.33 -24.53 -30.07
CA PRO A 176 -6.72 -25.19 -31.22
C PRO A 176 -7.21 -24.51 -32.49
N ALA A 177 -6.26 -24.01 -33.29
CA ALA A 177 -6.53 -23.53 -34.64
C ALA A 177 -7.16 -24.66 -35.46
N ARG A 178 -8.42 -24.47 -35.86
CA ARG A 178 -9.05 -25.22 -36.96
C ARG A 178 -8.71 -24.49 -38.26
N GLY A 179 -8.20 -25.22 -39.25
CA GLY A 179 -8.02 -24.74 -40.63
C GLY A 179 -6.70 -25.16 -41.22
#